data_AF-A0A847WU03-F1
#
_entry.id   AF-A0A847WU03-F1
#
_cell.length_a   1.000
_cell.length_b   1.000
_cell.length_c   1.000
_cell.angle_alpha   90.00
_cell.angle_beta   90.00
_cell.angle_gamma   90.00
#
_symmetry.space_group_name_H-M   'P 1'
#
loop_
_entity.id
_entity.type
_entity.pdbx_description
1 polymer ?
#
loop_
_entity_poly.entity_id
_entity_poly.type
_entity_poly.pdbx_seq_one_letter_code
_entity_poly.pdbx_strand_id
1 'polypeptide(L)'
;MHYHVSKNGSDFNSGTEEQPFLTISKAAYIAKPGDTITVHEGVYREWVSPKSGGTKAQPIVYQAADGENVVITGAEVITDWVRDGDIWKTEIDNQFFGNFNPYNEVLFGDWLFKTDRVLHLGEVYLDGRAMYEQASIEDVRNPKKSETSLEPEFSTFAWYSEVDDHKTTIYANFQGEDPTKGNVEINTRRFCFWPENPGRNYITVRGFTMKQAATQWAPPTAL
;
A
#
# COMPACT_ATOMS: atom_id res chain seq x y z
N MET A 1 -2.19 1.35 29.25
CA MET A 1 -2.95 2.52 28.78
C MET A 1 -3.87 2.08 27.65
N HIS A 2 -4.97 2.77 27.44
CA HIS A 2 -5.86 2.54 26.30
C HIS A 2 -5.81 3.79 25.42
N TYR A 3 -5.36 3.64 24.18
CA TYR A 3 -5.32 4.71 23.19
C TYR A 3 -6.39 4.51 22.12
N HIS A 4 -6.94 5.60 21.63
CA HIS A 4 -7.88 5.64 20.52
C HIS A 4 -7.29 6.38 19.33
N VAL A 5 -7.56 5.87 18.14
CA VAL A 5 -7.17 6.46 16.86
C VAL A 5 -8.42 6.63 16.01
N SER A 6 -8.64 7.80 15.43
CA SER A 6 -9.82 8.10 14.61
C SER A 6 -9.49 9.12 13.53
N LYS A 7 -10.18 9.06 12.39
CA LYS A 7 -10.05 10.03 11.28
C LYS A 7 -10.44 11.47 11.66
N ASN A 8 -11.18 11.65 12.76
CA ASN A 8 -11.53 12.96 13.30
C ASN A 8 -10.58 13.42 14.44
N GLY A 9 -9.54 12.63 14.73
CA GLY A 9 -8.56 12.91 15.78
C GLY A 9 -7.44 13.87 15.35
N SER A 10 -6.41 13.96 16.21
CA SER A 10 -5.21 14.75 15.96
C SER A 10 -4.02 14.09 16.65
N ASP A 11 -2.86 14.06 15.99
CA ASP A 11 -1.63 13.49 16.59
C ASP A 11 -1.01 14.36 17.70
N PHE A 12 -1.59 15.54 17.93
CA PHE A 12 -1.33 16.41 19.08
C PHE A 12 -2.24 16.12 20.27
N ASN A 13 -3.29 15.32 20.10
CA ASN A 13 -4.17 14.93 21.20
C ASN A 13 -3.47 13.98 22.18
N SER A 14 -4.13 13.68 23.29
CA SER A 14 -3.64 12.75 24.31
C SER A 14 -3.87 11.27 23.97
N GLY A 15 -4.69 10.98 22.95
CA GLY A 15 -5.03 9.63 22.52
C GLY A 15 -6.13 8.97 23.35
N THR A 16 -6.92 9.73 24.13
CA THR A 16 -8.10 9.18 24.82
C THR A 16 -9.26 9.01 23.84
N GLU A 17 -10.35 8.39 24.28
CA GLU A 17 -11.57 8.25 23.46
C GLU A 17 -12.15 9.61 23.03
N GLU A 18 -12.14 10.62 23.92
CA GLU A 18 -12.63 11.97 23.61
C GLU A 18 -11.63 12.81 22.82
N GLN A 19 -10.35 12.46 22.89
CA GLN A 19 -9.25 13.14 22.19
C GLN A 19 -8.35 12.10 21.51
N PRO A 20 -8.83 11.42 20.45
CA PRO A 20 -8.09 10.35 19.81
C PRO A 20 -6.94 10.90 18.97
N PHE A 21 -5.93 10.06 18.73
CA PHE A 21 -4.91 10.34 17.72
C PHE A 21 -5.52 10.29 16.31
N LEU A 22 -4.84 10.89 15.34
CA LEU A 22 -5.24 10.83 13.93
C LEU A 22 -4.67 9.60 13.23
N THR A 23 -3.43 9.23 13.55
CA THR A 23 -2.70 8.14 12.88
C THR A 23 -2.44 6.96 13.80
N ILE A 24 -2.39 5.76 13.22
CA ILE A 24 -2.01 4.55 13.95
C ILE A 24 -0.52 4.61 14.30
N SER A 25 0.30 5.20 13.42
CA SER A 25 1.74 5.40 13.63
C SER A 25 2.04 6.24 14.86
N LYS A 26 1.25 7.28 15.15
CA LYS A 26 1.39 8.06 16.38
C LYS A 26 1.21 7.20 17.63
N ALA A 27 0.15 6.39 17.67
CA ALA A 27 -0.08 5.46 18.77
C ALA A 27 1.03 4.41 18.88
N ALA A 28 1.45 3.83 17.74
CA ALA A 28 2.51 2.83 17.66
C ALA A 28 3.89 3.35 18.12
N TYR A 29 4.12 4.66 17.97
CA TYR A 29 5.34 5.31 18.41
C TYR A 29 5.44 5.44 19.94
N ILE A 30 4.32 5.64 20.63
CA ILE A 30 4.31 5.88 22.09
C ILE A 30 3.94 4.65 22.92
N ALA A 31 3.32 3.65 22.31
CA ALA A 31 2.83 2.46 22.98
C ALA A 31 3.95 1.71 23.73
N LYS A 32 3.61 1.23 24.92
CA LYS A 32 4.46 0.47 25.84
C LYS A 32 3.82 -0.90 26.14
N PRO A 33 4.60 -1.87 26.65
CA PRO A 33 4.05 -3.17 27.07
C PRO A 33 2.77 -3.04 27.92
N GLY A 34 1.72 -3.75 27.52
CA GLY A 34 0.42 -3.74 28.19
C GLY A 34 -0.55 -2.67 27.68
N ASP A 35 -0.15 -1.83 26.73
CA ASP A 35 -1.05 -0.86 26.11
C ASP A 35 -1.97 -1.52 25.06
N THR A 36 -3.17 -0.96 24.94
CA THR A 36 -4.15 -1.30 23.90
C THR A 36 -4.41 -0.08 23.04
N ILE A 37 -4.40 -0.26 21.72
CA ILE A 37 -4.69 0.75 20.71
C ILE A 37 -5.95 0.29 19.99
N THR A 38 -7.04 1.04 20.17
CA THR A 38 -8.30 0.85 19.45
C THR A 38 -8.39 1.84 18.32
N VAL A 39 -8.52 1.34 17.10
CA VAL A 39 -8.60 2.15 15.88
C VAL A 39 -10.04 2.14 15.39
N HIS A 40 -10.59 3.33 15.18
CA HIS A 40 -11.94 3.53 14.68
C HIS A 40 -11.97 3.55 13.14
N GLU A 41 -13.17 3.40 12.59
CA GLU A 41 -13.51 3.27 11.19
C GLU A 41 -12.74 4.28 10.32
N GLY A 42 -12.23 3.77 9.21
CA GLY A 42 -11.57 4.59 8.21
C GLY A 42 -10.48 3.87 7.44
N VAL A 43 -9.98 4.59 6.43
CA VAL A 43 -8.82 4.19 5.64
C VAL A 43 -7.59 4.95 6.13
N TYR A 44 -6.61 4.19 6.60
CA TYR A 44 -5.33 4.63 7.12
C TYR A 44 -4.25 4.30 6.09
N ARG A 45 -3.81 5.32 5.35
CA ARG A 45 -2.83 5.23 4.27
C ARG A 45 -1.42 5.40 4.81
N GLU A 46 -0.96 4.44 5.59
CA GLU A 46 0.29 4.54 6.36
C GLU A 46 0.99 3.18 6.49
N TRP A 47 2.30 3.23 6.78
CA TRP A 47 3.06 2.08 7.24
C TRP A 47 3.22 2.16 8.77
N VAL A 48 2.50 1.29 9.48
CA VAL A 48 2.57 1.18 10.94
C VAL A 48 3.79 0.37 11.35
N SER A 49 4.74 1.03 12.02
CA SER A 49 5.96 0.43 12.55
C SER A 49 6.01 0.56 14.08
N PRO A 50 5.65 -0.49 14.84
CA PRO A 50 5.70 -0.45 16.31
C PRO A 50 7.10 -0.11 16.84
N LYS A 51 7.20 1.00 17.60
CA LYS A 51 8.47 1.43 18.17
C LYS A 51 8.97 0.49 19.25
N SER A 52 8.06 -0.14 20.00
CA SER A 52 8.33 -1.03 21.12
C SER A 52 7.62 -2.37 20.94
N GLY A 53 8.20 -3.44 21.49
CA GLY A 53 7.52 -4.73 21.68
C GLY A 53 6.87 -4.81 23.05
N GLY A 54 5.91 -5.73 23.21
CA GLY A 54 5.37 -6.12 24.50
C GLY A 54 6.20 -7.18 25.21
N THR A 55 5.63 -7.75 26.27
CA THR A 55 6.11 -8.98 26.91
C THR A 55 5.01 -10.04 26.95
N LYS A 56 5.34 -11.29 27.29
CA LYS A 56 4.34 -12.37 27.42
C LYS A 56 3.18 -12.01 28.35
N ALA A 57 3.48 -11.32 29.46
CA ALA A 57 2.48 -10.91 30.44
C ALA A 57 1.80 -9.58 30.08
N GLN A 58 2.42 -8.78 29.21
CA GLN A 58 1.99 -7.43 28.84
C GLN A 58 2.18 -7.22 27.34
N PRO A 59 1.38 -7.89 26.49
CA PRO A 59 1.43 -7.66 25.05
C PRO A 59 1.00 -6.22 24.72
N ILE A 60 1.40 -5.72 23.56
CA ILE A 60 0.82 -4.49 22.99
C ILE A 60 -0.25 -4.92 22.00
N VAL A 61 -1.47 -4.44 22.16
CA VAL A 61 -2.62 -4.83 21.33
C VAL A 61 -2.99 -3.70 20.40
N TYR A 62 -2.99 -3.98 19.10
CA TYR A 62 -3.58 -3.13 18.07
C TYR A 62 -4.85 -3.83 17.58
N GLN A 63 -5.97 -3.11 17.64
CA GLN A 63 -7.26 -3.67 17.24
C GLN A 63 -8.12 -2.63 16.54
N ALA A 64 -8.92 -3.10 15.58
CA ALA A 64 -10.10 -2.35 15.16
C ALA A 64 -11.11 -2.26 16.31
N ALA A 65 -11.86 -1.16 16.35
CA ALA A 65 -13.04 -1.02 17.20
C ALA A 65 -14.12 -2.03 16.78
N ASP A 66 -14.95 -2.45 17.74
CA ASP A 66 -15.89 -3.54 17.52
C ASP A 66 -16.95 -3.16 16.49
N GLY A 67 -17.13 -4.01 15.48
CA GLY A 67 -18.06 -3.76 14.36
C GLY A 67 -17.61 -2.69 13.35
N GLU A 68 -16.46 -2.05 13.54
CA GLU A 68 -15.98 -0.97 12.66
C GLU A 68 -15.03 -1.51 11.57
N ASN A 69 -15.16 -0.97 10.34
CA ASN A 69 -14.28 -1.34 9.24
C ASN A 69 -13.03 -0.48 9.21
N VAL A 70 -11.89 -1.07 9.58
CA VAL A 70 -10.60 -0.37 9.60
C VAL A 70 -9.68 -0.95 8.54
N VAL A 71 -9.27 -0.09 7.60
CA VAL A 71 -8.38 -0.46 6.51
C VAL A 71 -7.03 0.20 6.71
N ILE A 72 -5.95 -0.58 6.72
CA ILE A 72 -4.58 -0.09 6.58
C ILE A 72 -4.13 -0.40 5.14
N THR A 73 -3.72 0.61 4.38
CA THR A 73 -3.32 0.41 2.99
C THR A 73 -1.96 1.02 2.66
N GLY A 74 -1.17 0.28 1.89
CA GLY A 74 0.09 0.75 1.32
C GLY A 74 -0.07 1.57 0.03
N ALA A 75 -1.31 1.91 -0.37
CA ALA A 75 -1.60 2.65 -1.58
C ALA A 75 -2.15 4.07 -1.35
N GLU A 76 -2.04 4.92 -2.36
CA GLU A 76 -2.62 6.27 -2.43
C GLU A 76 -3.63 6.38 -3.58
N VAL A 77 -4.63 7.25 -3.43
CA VAL A 77 -5.57 7.59 -4.51
C VAL A 77 -4.90 8.57 -5.46
N ILE A 78 -5.01 8.34 -6.77
CA ILE A 78 -4.50 9.25 -7.79
C ILE A 78 -5.65 9.73 -8.66
N THR A 79 -5.83 11.05 -8.73
CA THR A 79 -6.88 11.70 -9.53
C THR A 79 -6.34 12.51 -10.71
N ASP A 80 -5.04 12.82 -10.70
CA ASP A 80 -4.39 13.71 -11.67
C ASP A 80 -4.00 12.94 -12.94
N TRP A 81 -4.97 12.21 -13.49
CA TRP A 81 -4.84 11.47 -14.74
C TRP A 81 -5.19 12.38 -15.91
N VAL A 82 -4.34 12.39 -16.92
CA VAL A 82 -4.56 13.11 -18.18
C VAL A 82 -4.67 12.13 -19.34
N ARG A 83 -5.45 12.50 -20.35
CA ARG A 83 -5.60 11.70 -21.56
C ARG A 83 -4.28 11.65 -22.35
N ASP A 84 -3.97 10.47 -22.87
CA ASP A 84 -2.84 10.23 -23.77
C ASP A 84 -3.27 9.30 -24.90
N GLY A 85 -4.03 9.85 -25.86
CA GLY A 85 -4.78 9.07 -26.83
C GLY A 85 -5.93 8.32 -26.15
N ASP A 86 -6.01 7.02 -26.40
CA ASP A 86 -7.07 6.15 -25.84
C ASP A 86 -6.77 5.66 -24.42
N ILE A 87 -5.54 5.86 -23.94
CA ILE A 87 -5.11 5.53 -22.58
C ILE A 87 -5.04 6.79 -21.71
N TRP A 88 -4.60 6.61 -20.47
CA TRP A 88 -4.38 7.68 -19.51
C TRP A 88 -2.95 7.65 -19.00
N LYS A 89 -2.44 8.81 -18.59
CA LYS A 89 -1.16 8.91 -17.90
C LYS A 89 -1.24 9.85 -16.68
N THR A 90 -0.36 9.65 -15.73
CA THR A 90 -0.12 10.57 -14.62
C THR A 90 1.38 10.70 -14.39
N GLU A 91 1.82 11.88 -13.96
CA GLU A 91 3.23 12.19 -13.66
C GLU A 91 3.33 12.58 -12.19
N ILE A 92 4.11 11.82 -11.43
CA ILE A 92 4.24 11.95 -9.98
C ILE A 92 5.69 12.29 -9.65
N ASP A 93 5.93 13.33 -8.86
CA ASP A 93 7.27 13.67 -8.37
C ASP A 93 7.82 12.53 -7.52
N ASN A 94 9.07 12.12 -7.73
CA ASN A 94 9.68 11.01 -7.00
C ASN A 94 9.71 11.25 -5.46
N GLN A 95 9.69 12.50 -5.01
CA GLN A 95 9.56 12.85 -3.59
C GLN A 95 8.29 12.29 -2.94
N PHE A 96 7.23 12.06 -3.71
CA PHE A 96 6.00 11.43 -3.24
C PHE A 96 6.24 10.03 -2.68
N PHE A 97 7.19 9.28 -3.25
CA PHE A 97 7.54 7.92 -2.83
C PHE A 97 8.63 7.90 -1.75
N GLY A 98 9.27 9.04 -1.49
CA GLY A 98 10.38 9.13 -0.54
C GLY A 98 11.55 8.23 -0.94
N ASN A 99 12.03 7.41 -0.01
CA ASN A 99 13.19 6.53 -0.23
C ASN A 99 12.85 5.18 -0.89
N PHE A 100 11.58 4.94 -1.22
CA PHE A 100 11.13 3.67 -1.79
C PHE A 100 10.09 3.94 -2.87
N ASN A 101 10.50 3.78 -4.13
CA ASN A 101 9.59 3.95 -5.27
C ASN A 101 9.26 2.59 -5.89
N PRO A 102 8.06 2.04 -5.66
CA PRO A 102 7.72 0.70 -6.12
C PRO A 102 7.73 0.55 -7.65
N TYR A 103 7.65 1.65 -8.41
CA TYR A 103 7.75 1.67 -9.88
C TYR A 103 9.19 1.64 -10.41
N ASN A 104 10.17 1.80 -9.52
CA ASN A 104 11.60 1.66 -9.83
C ASN A 104 12.22 0.42 -9.14
N GLU A 105 11.52 -0.18 -8.19
CA GLU A 105 11.96 -1.37 -7.48
C GLU A 105 11.59 -2.60 -8.30
N VAL A 106 12.59 -3.23 -8.90
CA VAL A 106 12.43 -4.46 -9.68
C VAL A 106 12.18 -5.64 -8.74
N LEU A 107 11.34 -6.58 -9.14
CA LEU A 107 11.18 -7.87 -8.48
C LEU A 107 12.48 -8.69 -8.65
N PHE A 108 13.14 -9.07 -7.54
CA PHE A 108 14.41 -9.81 -7.61
C PHE A 108 14.60 -10.79 -6.46
N GLY A 109 15.45 -11.81 -6.69
CA GLY A 109 16.01 -12.66 -5.65
C GLY A 109 16.18 -14.12 -6.08
N ASP A 110 16.71 -14.94 -5.19
CA ASP A 110 16.95 -16.35 -5.46
C ASP A 110 15.66 -17.10 -5.79
N TRP A 111 15.75 -18.11 -6.65
CA TRP A 111 14.60 -18.89 -7.17
C TRP A 111 13.54 -18.08 -7.93
N LEU A 112 13.79 -16.80 -8.22
CA LEU A 112 13.03 -16.08 -9.23
C LEU A 112 13.54 -16.49 -10.61
N PHE A 113 12.84 -17.44 -11.24
CA PHE A 113 13.22 -17.93 -12.57
C PHE A 113 13.03 -16.82 -13.61
N LYS A 114 13.96 -16.79 -14.59
CA LYS A 114 13.96 -15.77 -15.65
C LYS A 114 12.58 -15.66 -16.27
N THR A 115 12.04 -14.45 -16.22
CA THR A 115 10.90 -14.06 -17.06
C THR A 115 11.46 -13.23 -18.21
N ASP A 116 10.78 -13.23 -19.36
CA ASP A 116 11.18 -12.44 -20.51
C ASP A 116 10.89 -10.93 -20.32
N ARG A 117 10.45 -10.52 -19.13
CA ARG A 117 10.10 -9.15 -18.78
C ARG A 117 10.72 -8.74 -17.44
N VAL A 118 10.90 -7.45 -17.25
CA VAL A 118 11.17 -6.86 -15.94
C VAL A 118 9.81 -6.60 -15.29
N LEU A 119 9.66 -7.02 -14.03
CA LEU A 119 8.49 -6.74 -13.20
C LEU A 119 8.90 -5.84 -12.06
N HIS A 120 8.02 -4.95 -11.64
CA HIS A 120 8.26 -4.04 -10.53
C HIS A 120 7.37 -4.38 -9.33
N LEU A 121 7.59 -3.70 -8.20
CA LEU A 121 6.74 -3.83 -7.01
C LEU A 121 5.49 -2.93 -7.08
N GLY A 122 5.44 -2.04 -8.08
CA GLY A 122 4.32 -1.16 -8.39
C GLY A 122 3.05 -1.95 -8.70
N GLU A 123 1.91 -1.32 -8.50
CA GLU A 123 0.62 -1.86 -8.91
C GLU A 123 -0.39 -0.73 -9.04
N VAL A 124 -1.23 -0.80 -10.06
CA VAL A 124 -2.34 0.11 -10.27
C VAL A 124 -3.63 -0.64 -9.98
N TYR A 125 -4.52 -0.03 -9.21
CA TYR A 125 -5.81 -0.62 -8.83
C TYR A 125 -6.95 0.23 -9.36
N LEU A 126 -7.92 -0.38 -10.04
CA LEU A 126 -9.19 0.25 -10.42
C LEU A 126 -10.31 -0.32 -9.55
N ASP A 127 -11.00 0.53 -8.80
CA ASP A 127 -12.05 0.14 -7.85
C ASP A 127 -11.58 -0.97 -6.87
N GLY A 128 -10.31 -0.88 -6.46
CA GLY A 128 -9.66 -1.84 -5.56
C GLY A 128 -9.15 -3.13 -6.23
N ARG A 129 -9.29 -3.27 -7.54
CA ARG A 129 -8.86 -4.45 -8.30
C ARG A 129 -7.53 -4.21 -9.01
N ALA A 130 -6.53 -5.05 -8.71
CA ALA A 130 -5.17 -4.95 -9.25
C ALA A 130 -5.14 -5.18 -10.77
N MET A 131 -4.46 -4.31 -11.50
CA MET A 131 -4.32 -4.34 -12.96
C MET A 131 -3.09 -5.16 -13.37
N TYR A 132 -2.78 -5.20 -14.67
CA TYR A 132 -1.70 -6.04 -15.22
C TYR A 132 -0.54 -5.18 -15.74
N GLU A 133 0.63 -5.33 -15.13
CA GLU A 133 1.87 -4.72 -15.60
C GLU A 133 2.26 -5.24 -16.99
N GLN A 134 2.56 -4.32 -17.89
CA GLN A 134 3.04 -4.58 -19.25
C GLN A 134 4.52 -4.22 -19.40
N ALA A 135 5.16 -4.80 -20.43
CA ALA A 135 6.57 -4.57 -20.70
C ALA A 135 6.85 -3.24 -21.42
N SER A 136 5.82 -2.62 -22.01
CA SER A 136 5.97 -1.39 -22.78
C SER A 136 4.68 -0.57 -22.81
N ILE A 137 4.79 0.72 -23.11
CA ILE A 137 3.62 1.58 -23.37
C ILE A 137 2.78 1.08 -24.55
N GLU A 138 3.39 0.48 -25.56
CA GLU A 138 2.67 -0.06 -26.72
C GLU A 138 1.75 -1.22 -26.31
N ASP A 139 2.21 -2.08 -25.41
CA ASP A 139 1.40 -3.16 -24.85
C ASP A 139 0.26 -2.62 -23.94
N VAL A 140 0.39 -1.43 -23.36
CA VAL A 140 -0.71 -0.75 -22.65
C VAL A 140 -1.72 -0.13 -23.63
N ARG A 141 -1.25 0.43 -24.74
CA ARG A 141 -2.13 0.96 -25.79
C ARG A 141 -2.94 -0.15 -26.47
N ASN A 142 -2.31 -1.31 -26.67
CA ASN A 142 -2.89 -2.44 -27.37
C ASN A 142 -2.84 -3.73 -26.52
N PRO A 143 -3.51 -3.75 -25.35
CA PRO A 143 -3.38 -4.85 -24.41
C PRO A 143 -4.06 -6.11 -24.93
N LYS A 144 -3.37 -7.24 -24.82
CA LYS A 144 -3.88 -8.55 -25.23
C LYS A 144 -4.34 -9.33 -24.01
N LYS A 145 -5.41 -10.09 -24.19
CA LYS A 145 -5.87 -11.04 -23.17
C LYS A 145 -4.76 -12.05 -22.87
N SER A 146 -4.53 -12.29 -21.59
CA SER A 146 -3.58 -13.29 -21.13
C SER A 146 -4.23 -14.67 -21.19
N GLU A 147 -3.62 -15.58 -21.94
CA GLU A 147 -4.09 -16.97 -22.04
C GLU A 147 -3.89 -17.77 -20.75
N THR A 148 -3.01 -17.29 -19.85
CA THR A 148 -2.68 -17.95 -18.58
C THR A 148 -3.41 -17.34 -17.39
N SER A 149 -4.11 -16.22 -17.57
CA SER A 149 -4.91 -15.61 -16.51
C SER A 149 -6.21 -16.38 -16.29
N LEU A 150 -6.64 -16.48 -15.04
CA LEU A 150 -7.98 -16.96 -14.70
C LEU A 150 -9.08 -15.95 -15.08
N GLU A 151 -8.70 -14.72 -15.41
CA GLU A 151 -9.60 -13.64 -15.84
C GLU A 151 -9.07 -12.95 -17.11
N PRO A 152 -9.05 -13.64 -18.28
CA PRO A 152 -8.42 -13.14 -19.50
C PRO A 152 -8.97 -11.79 -19.99
N GLU A 153 -10.25 -11.55 -19.79
CA GLU A 153 -10.96 -10.33 -20.16
C GLU A 153 -10.49 -9.15 -19.32
N PHE A 154 -10.23 -9.36 -18.04
CA PHE A 154 -9.75 -8.31 -17.17
C PHE A 154 -8.25 -8.07 -17.31
N SER A 155 -7.50 -9.01 -17.89
CA SER A 155 -6.07 -8.80 -18.12
C SER A 155 -5.75 -7.71 -19.15
N THR A 156 -6.76 -7.12 -19.80
CA THR A 156 -6.57 -5.95 -20.66
C THR A 156 -6.57 -4.63 -19.90
N PHE A 157 -6.97 -4.64 -18.62
CA PHE A 157 -6.74 -3.51 -17.70
C PHE A 157 -5.26 -3.50 -17.35
N ALA A 158 -4.52 -2.69 -18.09
CA ALA A 158 -3.07 -2.77 -18.20
C ALA A 158 -2.40 -1.48 -17.75
N TRP A 159 -1.20 -1.58 -17.20
CA TRP A 159 -0.39 -0.42 -16.83
C TRP A 159 1.09 -0.63 -17.14
N TYR A 160 1.83 0.47 -17.27
CA TYR A 160 3.28 0.52 -17.46
C TYR A 160 3.81 1.79 -16.79
N SER A 161 5.04 1.77 -16.29
CA SER A 161 5.66 2.95 -15.70
C SER A 161 7.06 3.22 -16.25
N GLU A 162 7.40 4.51 -16.31
CA GLU A 162 8.73 5.02 -16.61
C GLU A 162 9.18 5.87 -15.43
N VAL A 163 10.40 5.65 -14.93
CA VAL A 163 10.98 6.44 -13.84
C VAL A 163 12.23 7.13 -14.35
N ASP A 164 12.26 8.45 -14.22
CA ASP A 164 13.45 9.28 -14.46
C ASP A 164 13.98 9.85 -13.14
N ASP A 165 14.99 10.75 -13.21
CA ASP A 165 15.65 11.33 -12.04
C ASP A 165 14.71 12.15 -11.13
N HIS A 166 13.57 12.60 -11.63
CA HIS A 166 12.67 13.52 -10.94
C HIS A 166 11.23 13.02 -10.82
N LYS A 167 10.79 12.19 -11.76
CA LYS A 167 9.40 11.80 -11.91
C LYS A 167 9.22 10.32 -12.16
N THR A 168 8.07 9.84 -11.73
CA THR A 168 7.48 8.57 -12.13
C THR A 168 6.28 8.86 -13.00
N THR A 169 6.31 8.38 -14.24
CA THR A 169 5.17 8.45 -15.15
C THR A 169 4.49 7.09 -15.19
N ILE A 170 3.19 7.03 -14.91
CA ILE A 170 2.39 5.81 -14.99
C ILE A 170 1.39 5.96 -16.13
N TYR A 171 1.41 5.01 -17.06
CA TYR A 171 0.46 4.88 -18.15
C TYR A 171 -0.49 3.73 -17.84
N ALA A 172 -1.78 3.92 -18.08
CA ALA A 172 -2.78 2.90 -17.81
C ALA A 172 -3.93 2.91 -18.81
N ASN A 173 -4.37 1.71 -19.18
CA ASN A 173 -5.55 1.48 -19.99
C ASN A 173 -6.68 0.97 -19.11
N PHE A 174 -7.62 1.87 -18.79
CA PHE A 174 -8.78 1.57 -17.95
C PHE A 174 -10.00 1.07 -18.73
N GLN A 175 -9.82 0.63 -19.99
CA GLN A 175 -10.88 0.03 -20.82
C GLN A 175 -12.16 0.90 -20.94
N GLY A 176 -11.98 2.22 -21.02
CA GLY A 176 -13.07 3.19 -21.13
C GLY A 176 -13.53 3.81 -19.81
N GLU A 177 -13.09 3.27 -18.66
CA GLU A 177 -13.35 3.89 -17.36
C GLU A 177 -12.61 5.22 -17.19
N ASP A 178 -13.19 6.09 -16.37
CA ASP A 178 -12.66 7.42 -16.07
C ASP A 178 -11.91 7.40 -14.73
N PRO A 179 -10.56 7.45 -14.74
CA PRO A 179 -9.72 7.32 -13.55
C PRO A 179 -9.68 8.61 -12.70
N THR A 180 -10.28 9.71 -13.17
CA THR A 180 -10.26 10.99 -12.45
C THR A 180 -11.28 11.06 -11.31
N LYS A 181 -12.12 10.02 -11.15
CA LYS A 181 -13.22 9.95 -10.18
C LYS A 181 -12.79 9.50 -8.78
N GLY A 182 -11.50 9.34 -8.53
CA GLY A 182 -10.98 8.85 -7.24
C GLY A 182 -11.15 7.35 -7.04
N ASN A 183 -11.34 6.60 -8.13
CA ASN A 183 -11.45 5.14 -8.17
C ASN A 183 -10.13 4.43 -8.43
N VAL A 184 -9.04 5.18 -8.68
CA VAL A 184 -7.72 4.60 -8.92
C VAL A 184 -6.81 4.77 -7.72
N GLU A 185 -6.25 3.65 -7.26
CA GLU A 185 -5.21 3.61 -6.24
C GLU A 185 -3.90 3.11 -6.86
N ILE A 186 -2.76 3.53 -6.32
CA ILE A 186 -1.45 3.04 -6.74
C ILE A 186 -0.64 2.61 -5.51
N ASN A 187 0.17 1.55 -5.63
CA ASN A 187 1.13 1.19 -4.58
C ASN A 187 2.09 2.34 -4.30
N THR A 188 2.37 2.63 -3.02
CA THR A 188 3.37 3.63 -2.60
C THR A 188 4.27 3.14 -1.47
N ARG A 189 3.80 2.21 -0.64
CA ARG A 189 4.50 1.73 0.55
C ARG A 189 4.76 0.23 0.47
N ARG A 190 5.93 -0.17 0.98
CA ARG A 190 6.35 -1.57 1.04
C ARG A 190 5.52 -2.42 2.00
N PHE A 191 5.02 -1.83 3.09
CA PHE A 191 4.34 -2.53 4.17
C PHE A 191 3.12 -1.76 4.67
N CYS A 192 2.13 -2.48 5.21
CA CYS A 192 1.03 -1.91 5.98
C CYS A 192 1.36 -1.89 7.48
N PHE A 193 1.70 -3.04 8.05
CA PHE A 193 2.06 -3.18 9.45
C PHE A 193 3.32 -4.05 9.56
N TRP A 194 4.46 -3.42 9.83
CA TRP A 194 5.75 -4.11 9.92
C TRP A 194 6.72 -3.30 10.77
N PRO A 195 7.36 -3.87 11.80
CA PRO A 195 8.34 -3.14 12.58
C PRO A 195 9.63 -2.94 11.78
N GLU A 196 10.12 -1.70 11.73
CA GLU A 196 11.39 -1.36 11.08
C GLU A 196 12.59 -2.07 11.73
N ASN A 197 12.50 -2.34 13.03
CA ASN A 197 13.56 -2.96 13.80
C ASN A 197 13.12 -4.35 14.30
N PRO A 198 14.02 -5.35 14.33
CA PRO A 198 13.71 -6.65 14.91
C PRO A 198 13.46 -6.56 16.43
N GLY A 199 13.01 -7.66 17.02
CA GLY A 199 12.82 -7.78 18.47
C GLY A 199 11.57 -7.07 19.02
N ARG A 200 10.63 -6.68 18.15
CA ARG A 200 9.31 -6.17 18.55
C ARG A 200 8.37 -7.33 18.85
N ASN A 201 8.63 -7.99 19.99
CA ASN A 201 7.92 -9.20 20.39
C ASN A 201 6.52 -8.89 20.98
N TYR A 202 5.68 -9.93 21.11
CA TYR A 202 4.40 -9.88 21.82
C TYR A 202 3.47 -8.74 21.38
N ILE A 203 3.35 -8.54 20.08
CA ILE A 203 2.36 -7.67 19.46
C ILE A 203 1.13 -8.50 19.09
N THR A 204 -0.07 -8.02 19.42
CA THR A 204 -1.33 -8.55 18.91
C THR A 204 -1.88 -7.59 17.86
N VAL A 205 -2.27 -8.11 16.70
CA VAL A 205 -2.90 -7.35 15.62
C VAL A 205 -4.21 -8.07 15.26
N ARG A 206 -5.36 -7.40 15.36
CA ARG A 206 -6.66 -8.03 15.09
C ARG A 206 -7.71 -7.09 14.50
N GLY A 207 -8.56 -7.61 13.64
CA GLY A 207 -9.75 -6.90 13.12
C GLY A 207 -9.48 -5.91 11.99
N PHE A 208 -8.25 -5.80 11.47
CA PHE A 208 -7.93 -4.91 10.36
C PHE A 208 -8.07 -5.61 9.01
N THR A 209 -8.53 -4.87 8.01
CA THR A 209 -8.21 -5.17 6.60
C THR A 209 -6.86 -4.52 6.27
N MET A 210 -5.90 -5.30 5.79
CA MET A 210 -4.61 -4.77 5.31
C MET A 210 -4.45 -5.13 3.84
N LYS A 211 -4.16 -4.14 2.99
CA LYS A 211 -4.11 -4.35 1.53
C LYS A 211 -3.09 -3.46 0.83
N GLN A 212 -2.77 -3.82 -0.42
CA GLN A 212 -2.03 -2.99 -1.38
C GLN A 212 -0.64 -2.57 -0.87
N ALA A 213 0.16 -3.56 -0.46
CA ALA A 213 1.55 -3.36 -0.04
C ALA A 213 2.50 -3.81 -1.16
N ALA A 214 3.50 -3.00 -1.47
CA ALA A 214 4.51 -3.28 -2.50
C ALA A 214 5.65 -4.16 -1.95
N THR A 215 5.34 -5.39 -1.57
CA THR A 215 6.32 -6.31 -0.97
C THR A 215 7.26 -6.92 -2.00
N GLN A 216 8.56 -6.99 -1.68
CA GLN A 216 9.56 -7.67 -2.50
C GLN A 216 9.40 -9.20 -2.44
N TRP A 217 9.91 -9.89 -3.47
CA TRP A 217 10.14 -11.33 -3.44
C TRP A 217 10.96 -11.74 -2.21
N ALA A 218 10.50 -12.77 -1.50
CA ALA A 218 11.03 -13.15 -0.19
C ALA A 218 11.53 -14.62 -0.19
N PRO A 219 12.63 -14.93 -0.91
CA PRO A 219 13.24 -16.24 -0.83
C PRO A 219 13.83 -16.45 0.57
N PRO A 220 14.01 -17.71 1.01
CA PRO A 220 14.56 -18.01 2.35
C PRO A 220 16.00 -17.50 2.56
N THR A 221 16.68 -17.07 1.50
CA THR A 221 18.03 -16.50 1.52
C THR A 221 18.05 -14.98 1.48
N ALA A 222 16.90 -14.31 1.35
CA ALA A 222 16.83 -12.86 1.44
C ALA A 222 17.06 -12.39 2.88
N LEU A 223 17.81 -11.29 2.99
CA LEU A 223 18.06 -10.54 4.23
C LEU A 223 17.15 -9.32 4.31
#